data_AF-X1LKI8-F1
#
_entry.id   AF-X1LKI8-F1
#
_cell.length_a   1.000
_cell.length_b   1.000
_cell.length_c   1.000
_cell.angle_alpha   90.00
_cell.angle_beta   90.00
_cell.angle_gamma   90.00
#
_symmetry.space_group_name_H-M   'P 1'
#
loop_
_entity.id
_entity.type
_entity.pdbx_description
1 polymer ?
#
loop_
_entity_poly.entity_id
_entity_poly.type
_entity_poly.pdbx_seq_one_letter_code
_entity_poly.pdbx_strand_id
1 'polypeptide(L)' 'MQAKEKRAASDQRPATINILGIETSCDETAAAVVADGKIVKSSVVASQSKLHK' A
#
# COMPACT_ATOMS: atom_id res chain seq x y z
N MET A 1 16.83 -43.04 9.80
CA MET A 1 16.53 -41.96 10.76
C MET A 1 16.14 -40.73 9.93
N GLN A 2 14.86 -40.52 9.64
CA GLN A 2 14.39 -39.43 8.76
C GLN A 2 14.04 -38.21 9.61
N ALA A 3 14.76 -37.10 9.41
CA ALA A 3 14.41 -35.81 9.99
C ALA A 3 13.36 -35.13 9.08
N LYS A 4 12.14 -34.97 9.59
CA LYS A 4 11.01 -34.38 8.88
C LYS A 4 11.18 -32.86 8.77
N GLU A 5 11.24 -32.33 7.56
CA GLU A 5 10.98 -30.92 7.26
C GLU A 5 9.54 -30.59 7.67
N LYS A 6 9.38 -29.85 8.77
CA LYS A 6 8.07 -29.27 9.13
C LYS A 6 7.82 -28.07 8.23
N ARG A 7 7.17 -28.32 7.08
CA ARG A 7 6.56 -27.28 6.26
C ARG A 7 5.65 -26.44 7.16
N ALA A 8 5.97 -25.15 7.32
CA ALA A 8 5.18 -24.24 8.15
C ALA A 8 3.74 -24.23 7.63
N ALA A 9 2.78 -24.40 8.55
CA ALA A 9 1.35 -24.38 8.25
C ALA A 9 1.03 -23.09 7.48
N SER A 10 0.29 -23.23 6.37
CA SER A 10 -0.10 -22.12 5.52
C SER A 10 -0.78 -21.05 6.37
N ASP A 11 -0.29 -19.82 6.27
CA ASP A 11 -0.92 -18.65 6.87
C ASP A 11 -2.34 -18.51 6.28
N GLN A 12 -3.34 -18.89 7.07
CA GLN A 12 -4.77 -18.89 6.70
C GLN A 12 -5.43 -17.55 7.05
N ARG A 13 -4.66 -16.49 7.32
CA ARG A 13 -5.24 -15.16 7.53
C ARG A 13 -5.88 -14.68 6.22
N PRO A 14 -7.09 -14.12 6.27
CA PRO A 14 -7.70 -13.53 5.09
C PRO A 14 -6.75 -12.47 4.52
N ALA A 15 -6.40 -12.59 3.25
CA ALA A 15 -5.50 -11.64 2.60
C ALA A 15 -6.16 -10.27 2.58
N THR A 16 -5.50 -9.28 3.18
CA THR A 16 -5.92 -7.88 3.13
C THR A 16 -5.89 -7.38 1.68
N ILE A 17 -6.95 -6.70 1.23
CA ILE A 17 -6.95 -6.07 -0.09
C ILE A 17 -6.29 -4.70 0.04
N ASN A 18 -5.17 -4.51 -0.65
CA ASN A 18 -4.53 -3.20 -0.77
C ASN A 18 -4.99 -2.50 -2.05
N ILE A 19 -5.51 -1.29 -1.90
CA ILE A 19 -6.00 -0.42 -2.97
C ILE A 19 -4.99 0.70 -3.16
N LEU A 20 -4.48 0.88 -4.39
CA LEU A 20 -3.66 2.04 -4.75
C LEU A 20 -4.56 3.13 -5.35
N GLY A 21 -4.68 4.25 -4.64
CA GLY A 21 -5.29 5.47 -5.16
C GLY A 21 -4.23 6.40 -5.73
N ILE A 22 -4.48 6.96 -6.91
CA ILE A 22 -3.68 8.00 -7.54
C ILE A 22 -4.63 9.15 -7.87
N GLU A 23 -4.26 10.37 -7.50
CA GLU A 23 -5.02 11.58 -7.79
C GLU A 23 -4.07 12.66 -8.33
N THR A 24 -4.49 13.38 -9.36
CA THR A 24 -3.69 14.45 -9.98
C THR A 24 -4.54 15.70 -10.14
N SER A 25 -4.14 16.79 -9.50
CA SER A 25 -4.67 18.14 -9.71
C SER A 25 -3.73 18.93 -10.64
N CYS A 26 -4.03 20.21 -10.90
CA CYS A 26 -3.13 21.07 -11.68
C CYS A 26 -1.77 21.29 -11.01
N ASP A 27 -1.73 21.36 -9.67
CA ASP A 27 -0.54 21.76 -8.91
C ASP A 27 -0.03 20.65 -7.98
N GLU A 28 -0.78 19.56 -7.79
CA GLU A 28 -0.40 18.45 -6.94
C GLU A 28 -0.63 17.09 -7.59
N THR A 29 0.20 16.13 -7.19
CA THR A 29 0.03 14.70 -7.45
C THR A 29 0.04 13.97 -6.13
N ALA A 30 -0.95 13.12 -5.88
CA ALA A 30 -1.07 12.32 -4.67
C ALA A 30 -1.16 10.82 -4.97
N ALA A 31 -0.62 10.01 -4.06
CA ALA A 31 -0.77 8.56 -4.08
C ALA A 31 -0.99 8.02 -2.67
N ALA A 32 -1.87 7.02 -2.53
CA ALA A 32 -2.15 6.37 -1.26
C ALA A 32 -2.37 4.86 -1.41
N VAL A 33 -1.95 4.08 -0.41
CA VAL A 33 -2.28 2.66 -0.29
C VAL A 33 -3.29 2.49 0.84
N VAL A 34 -4.45 1.91 0.55
CA VAL A 34 -5.53 1.70 1.52
C VAL A 34 -5.87 0.22 1.64
N ALA A 35 -5.78 -0.32 2.85
CA ALA A 35 -6.21 -1.67 3.18
C ALA A 35 -7.72 -1.72 3.42
N ASP A 36 -8.40 -2.62 2.72
CA ASP A 36 -9.84 -2.93 2.82
C ASP A 36 -10.74 -1.70 2.74
N GLY A 37 -10.30 -0.67 2.00
CA GLY A 37 -11.00 0.61 1.83
C GLY A 37 -11.12 1.46 3.10
N LYS A 38 -10.47 1.08 4.20
CA LYS A 38 -10.65 1.72 5.53
C LYS A 38 -9.35 2.18 6.17
N ILE A 39 -8.25 1.47 5.95
CA ILE A 39 -6.99 1.70 6.67
C ILE A 39 -5.95 2.26 5.71
N VAL A 40 -5.60 3.53 5.85
CA VAL A 40 -4.49 4.13 5.09
C VAL A 40 -3.16 3.54 5.58
N LYS A 41 -2.43 2.89 4.68
CA LYS A 41 -1.10 2.31 4.92
C LYS A 41 0.03 3.26 4.53
N SER A 42 -0.18 4.07 3.49
CA SER A 42 0.72 5.10 3.02
C SER A 42 -0.07 6.20 2.33
N SER A 43 0.41 7.44 2.42
CA SER A 43 -0.12 8.59 1.70
C SER A 43 0.99 9.60 1.46
N VAL A 44 1.18 9.99 0.20
CA VAL A 44 2.19 10.97 -0.23
C VAL A 44 1.53 11.98 -1.14
N VAL A 45 1.87 13.25 -0.95
CA VAL A 45 1.50 14.36 -1.84
C VAL A 45 2.78 15.03 -2.33
N ALA A 46 2.90 15.15 -3.64
CA ALA A 46 3.94 15.92 -4.31
C ALA A 46 3.31 17.21 -4.86
N SER A 47 3.76 18.35 -4.34
CA SER A 47 3.31 19.67 -4.79
C SER A 47 4.31 20.28 -5.78
N GLN A 48 3.79 20.80 -6.89
CA GLN A 48 4.53 21.59 -7.88
C GLN A 48 4.67 23.06 -7.46
N SER A 49 4.10 23.50 -6.33
CA SER A 49 4.11 24.91 -5.89
C SER A 49 5.52 25.50 -5.70
N LYS A 50 6.56 24.65 -5.60
CA LYS A 50 7.97 25.10 -5.61
C LYS A 50 8.49 25.58 -6.96
N LEU A 51 7.81 25.25 -8.06
CA LEU A 51 8.25 25.54 -9.43
C LEU A 51 7.79 26.93 -9.94
N HIS A 52 6.79 27.54 -9.29
CA HIS A 52 6.35 28.91 -9.54
C HIS A 52 6.78 29.83 -8.37
N LYS A 53 8.04 30.25 -8.37
CA LYS A 53 8.52 31.42 -7.62
C LYS A 53 8.95 32.52 -8.58
#